data_AF-A0A084AZI2-F1
#
_entry.id   AF-A0A084AZI2-F1
#
_cell.length_a   1.000
_cell.length_b   1.000
_cell.length_c   1.000
_cell.angle_alpha   90.00
_cell.angle_beta   90.00
_cell.angle_gamma   90.00
#
_symmetry.space_group_name_H-M   'P 1'
#
loop_
_entity.id
_entity.type
_entity.pdbx_description
1 polymer ?
#
loop_
_entity_poly.entity_id
_entity_poly.type
_entity_poly.pdbx_seq_one_letter_code
_entity_poly.pdbx_strand_id
1 'polypeptide(L)'
;MSHRNEQMPLWDFQLKQQHLDDVRDQLYTPMLNNEFRLWIYSPQLRPGNITSGNYVNTTFKGFSLSSTENKKKFDLKIALCQTQADNHDEWMTGLTRIVDSAWNNTREASVAWWHQYWDRSYIIINEHTGSSDLGYQVGKSYQLWRYMMGCNAYSEWPTKFNGGIHTFDPHFTNRKMSFTPDYRRWGGGTFTVQNQPLLYWPLLRSGDSDVMRSQFDFYKRITPNAMLIAKRFFDVNATHFSEQIDNSGLSNVF
;
A
#
# COMPACT_ATOMS: atom_id res chain seq x y z
N MET A 1 4.82 -17.13 -11.36
CA MET A 1 5.72 -16.03 -11.72
C MET A 1 5.52 -14.94 -10.69
N SER A 2 6.54 -14.66 -9.90
CA SER A 2 6.65 -13.44 -9.08
C SER A 2 7.28 -12.34 -9.92
N HIS A 3 7.20 -11.10 -9.45
CA HIS A 3 8.00 -9.99 -9.96
C HIS A 3 9.04 -9.63 -8.91
N ARG A 4 10.30 -9.49 -9.32
CA ARG A 4 11.42 -9.08 -8.46
C ARG A 4 12.10 -7.86 -9.05
N ASN A 5 12.34 -6.86 -8.22
CA ASN A 5 13.08 -5.68 -8.60
C ASN A 5 14.59 -6.00 -8.69
N GLU A 6 15.05 -6.36 -9.89
CA GLU A 6 16.47 -6.62 -10.16
C GLU A 6 17.27 -5.35 -10.50
N GLN A 7 16.58 -4.30 -10.95
CA GLN A 7 17.15 -3.02 -11.33
C GLN A 7 16.40 -1.88 -10.63
N MET A 8 17.08 -0.76 -10.42
CA MET A 8 16.49 0.42 -9.78
C MET A 8 16.77 1.71 -10.57
N PRO A 9 16.28 1.83 -11.82
CA PRO A 9 16.57 3.00 -12.66
C PRO A 9 16.12 4.33 -12.03
N LEU A 10 15.03 4.32 -11.26
CA LEU A 10 14.57 5.51 -10.52
C LEU A 10 15.54 5.90 -9.40
N TRP A 11 16.06 4.92 -8.65
CA TRP A 11 17.06 5.14 -7.60
C TRP A 11 18.35 5.69 -8.20
N ASP A 12 18.82 5.10 -9.29
CA ASP A 12 20.04 5.53 -9.98
C ASP A 12 19.93 6.97 -10.46
N PHE A 13 18.79 7.32 -11.07
CA PHE A 13 18.49 8.69 -11.46
C PHE A 13 18.46 9.64 -10.26
N GLN A 14 17.77 9.26 -9.18
CA GLN A 14 17.61 10.09 -7.99
C GLN A 14 18.95 10.37 -7.29
N LEU A 15 19.79 9.36 -7.10
CA LEU A 15 21.11 9.56 -6.46
C LEU A 15 22.00 10.47 -7.29
N LYS A 16 22.00 10.31 -8.61
CA LYS A 16 22.76 11.19 -9.51
C LYS A 16 22.26 12.62 -9.45
N GLN A 17 20.94 12.81 -9.51
CA GLN A 17 20.30 14.12 -9.47
C GLN A 17 20.58 14.86 -8.15
N GLN A 18 20.73 14.12 -7.05
CA GLN A 18 20.99 14.67 -5.72
C GLN A 18 22.47 14.66 -5.32
N HIS A 19 23.38 14.28 -6.22
CA HIS A 19 24.82 14.17 -5.93
C HIS A 19 25.14 13.24 -4.74
N LEU A 20 24.57 12.03 -4.75
CA LEU A 20 24.69 11.01 -3.70
C LEU A 20 25.37 9.71 -4.15
N ASP A 21 25.90 9.65 -5.37
CA ASP A 21 26.50 8.42 -5.91
C ASP A 21 27.67 7.89 -5.07
N ASP A 22 28.49 8.77 -4.50
CA ASP A 22 29.66 8.42 -3.67
C ASP A 22 29.29 7.82 -2.30
N VAL A 23 28.03 7.97 -1.88
CA VAL A 23 27.50 7.46 -0.60
C VAL A 23 26.41 6.41 -0.78
N ARG A 24 26.22 5.91 -2.01
CA ARG A 24 25.18 4.96 -2.40
C ARG A 24 25.05 3.77 -1.45
N ASP A 25 26.16 3.13 -1.11
CA ASP A 25 26.17 1.89 -0.32
C ASP A 25 25.83 2.12 1.17
N GLN A 26 25.78 3.37 1.61
CA GLN A 26 25.34 3.76 2.95
C GLN A 26 23.84 4.04 3.02
N LEU A 27 23.18 4.21 1.86
CA LEU A 27 21.79 4.60 1.78
C LEU A 27 20.86 3.38 1.82
N TYR A 28 19.92 3.42 2.74
CA TYR A 28 18.80 2.48 2.81
C TYR A 28 17.89 2.63 1.60
N THR A 29 17.52 1.50 0.96
CA THR A 29 16.48 1.46 -0.06
C THR A 29 15.60 0.21 0.10
N PRO A 30 14.27 0.35 0.11
CA PRO A 30 13.34 -0.77 0.15
C PRO A 30 13.02 -1.35 -1.23
N MET A 31 13.64 -0.84 -2.30
CA MET A 31 13.25 -1.17 -3.68
C MET A 31 14.04 -2.34 -4.26
N LEU A 32 15.36 -2.41 -4.03
CA LEU A 32 16.21 -3.48 -4.55
C LEU A 32 15.78 -4.82 -3.96
N ASN A 33 15.76 -5.88 -4.76
CA ASN A 33 15.44 -7.23 -4.28
C ASN A 33 14.05 -7.37 -3.65
N ASN A 34 13.19 -6.35 -3.78
CA ASN A 34 11.80 -6.43 -3.38
C ASN A 34 11.06 -7.31 -4.37
N GLU A 35 10.49 -8.41 -3.87
CA GLU A 35 9.80 -9.40 -4.68
C GLU A 35 8.36 -9.54 -4.23
N PHE A 36 7.44 -9.59 -5.19
CA PHE A 36 6.01 -9.62 -4.91
C PHE A 36 5.21 -10.54 -5.84
N ARG A 37 4.14 -11.11 -5.29
CA ARG A 37 3.21 -11.98 -6.01
C ARG A 37 1.85 -12.06 -5.32
N LEU A 38 0.82 -12.18 -6.16
CA LEU A 38 -0.51 -12.66 -5.78
C LEU A 38 -0.59 -14.18 -5.94
N TRP A 39 -0.97 -14.87 -4.87
CA TRP A 39 -1.30 -16.28 -4.88
C TRP A 39 -2.81 -16.45 -4.72
N ILE A 40 -3.43 -17.18 -5.64
CA ILE A 40 -4.85 -17.51 -5.60
C ILE A 40 -4.98 -19.02 -5.66
N TYR A 41 -5.75 -19.59 -4.76
CA TYR A 41 -6.01 -21.02 -4.69
C TYR A 41 -7.47 -21.31 -4.42
N SER A 42 -7.94 -22.40 -5.01
CA SER A 42 -9.19 -23.04 -4.64
C SER A 42 -9.03 -24.54 -4.87
N PRO A 43 -9.48 -25.41 -3.96
CA PRO A 43 -9.48 -26.85 -4.21
C PRO A 43 -10.48 -27.24 -5.32
N GLN A 44 -11.35 -26.31 -5.73
CA GLN A 44 -12.41 -26.52 -6.71
C GLN A 44 -12.07 -25.98 -8.10
N LEU A 45 -10.92 -25.29 -8.25
CA LEU A 45 -10.55 -24.63 -9.50
C LEU A 45 -9.17 -25.09 -9.95
N ARG A 46 -8.98 -25.14 -11.26
CA ARG A 46 -7.69 -25.37 -11.91
C ARG A 46 -7.33 -24.19 -12.80
N PRO A 47 -6.04 -23.98 -13.11
CA PRO A 47 -5.63 -23.01 -14.13
C PRO A 47 -6.44 -23.20 -15.41
N GLY A 48 -7.09 -22.11 -15.85
CA GLY A 48 -7.79 -22.04 -17.12
C GLY A 48 -6.92 -21.43 -18.21
N ASN A 49 -7.57 -20.90 -19.25
CA ASN A 49 -6.87 -20.23 -20.34
C ASN A 49 -6.20 -18.94 -19.88
N ILE A 50 -5.01 -18.69 -20.40
CA ILE A 50 -4.36 -17.39 -20.34
C ILE A 50 -4.90 -16.57 -21.50
N THR A 51 -5.43 -15.39 -21.20
CA THR A 51 -5.97 -14.46 -22.20
C THR A 51 -5.10 -13.21 -22.26
N SER A 52 -5.28 -12.42 -23.30
CA SER A 52 -4.71 -11.08 -23.40
C SER A 52 -5.71 -10.17 -24.07
N GLY A 53 -5.65 -8.88 -23.77
CA GLY A 53 -6.60 -7.91 -24.31
C GLY A 53 -6.28 -6.50 -23.86
N ASN A 54 -7.26 -5.63 -24.03
CA ASN A 54 -7.18 -4.23 -23.62
C ASN A 54 -8.31 -3.92 -22.64
N TYR A 55 -7.98 -3.35 -21.50
CA TYR A 55 -8.92 -2.70 -20.60
C TYR A 55 -8.78 -1.19 -20.81
N VAL A 56 -9.78 -0.56 -21.43
CA VAL A 56 -9.78 0.86 -21.81
C VAL A 56 -8.59 1.17 -22.73
N ASN A 57 -7.48 1.68 -22.17
CA ASN A 57 -6.24 2.05 -22.84
C ASN A 57 -5.03 1.20 -22.40
N THR A 58 -5.23 0.20 -21.53
CA THR A 58 -4.17 -0.60 -20.91
C THR A 58 -4.22 -2.04 -21.39
N THR A 59 -3.12 -2.52 -22.00
CA THR A 59 -2.95 -3.93 -22.35
C THR A 59 -2.84 -4.77 -21.08
N PHE A 60 -3.42 -5.97 -21.10
CA PHE A 60 -3.32 -6.90 -19.97
C PHE A 60 -3.11 -8.34 -20.43
N LYS A 61 -2.55 -9.14 -19.52
CA LYS A 61 -2.53 -10.61 -19.59
C LYS A 61 -3.41 -11.15 -18.47
N GLY A 62 -4.47 -11.88 -18.84
CA GLY A 62 -5.43 -12.46 -17.91
C GLY A 62 -5.06 -13.89 -17.55
N PHE A 63 -5.07 -14.23 -16.26
CA PHE A 63 -4.93 -15.59 -15.77
C PHE A 63 -6.28 -16.03 -15.21
N SER A 64 -6.87 -17.07 -15.80
CA SER A 64 -8.18 -17.57 -15.37
C SER A 64 -8.07 -18.82 -14.50
N LEU A 65 -9.06 -19.01 -13.65
CA LEU A 65 -9.32 -20.24 -12.91
C LEU A 65 -10.65 -20.81 -13.39
N SER A 66 -10.72 -22.13 -13.60
CA SER A 66 -11.88 -22.81 -14.14
C SER A 66 -12.28 -24.01 -13.28
N SER A 67 -13.59 -24.25 -13.15
CA SER A 67 -14.13 -25.47 -12.55
C SER A 67 -14.26 -26.55 -13.61
N THR A 68 -14.06 -27.82 -13.22
CA THR A 68 -14.36 -28.97 -14.09
C THR A 68 -15.83 -29.35 -14.09
N GLU A 69 -16.59 -28.85 -13.12
CA GLU A 69 -17.99 -29.18 -12.89
C GLU A 69 -18.81 -27.92 -12.62
N ASN A 70 -20.12 -27.98 -12.87
CA ASN A 70 -21.03 -26.90 -12.52
C ASN A 70 -21.17 -26.82 -10.99
N LYS A 71 -20.68 -25.74 -10.40
CA LYS A 71 -20.77 -25.46 -8.95
C LYS A 71 -21.39 -24.09 -8.70
N LYS A 72 -22.17 -23.96 -7.62
CA LYS A 72 -22.81 -22.70 -7.19
C LYS A 72 -22.04 -21.95 -6.10
N LYS A 73 -21.02 -22.59 -5.51
CA LYS A 73 -20.21 -22.05 -4.42
C LYS A 73 -18.74 -22.41 -4.66
N PHE A 74 -17.85 -21.47 -4.44
CA PHE A 74 -16.40 -21.64 -4.57
C PHE A 74 -15.70 -21.04 -3.37
N ASP A 75 -14.74 -21.78 -2.83
CA ASP A 75 -13.86 -21.33 -1.78
C ASP A 75 -12.55 -20.87 -2.41
N LEU A 76 -12.28 -19.57 -2.32
CA LEU A 76 -11.05 -18.95 -2.81
C LEU A 76 -10.21 -18.48 -1.63
N LYS A 77 -8.91 -18.77 -1.70
CA LYS A 77 -7.89 -18.24 -0.82
C LYS A 77 -6.99 -17.32 -1.64
N ILE A 78 -6.75 -16.15 -1.09
CA ILE A 78 -5.93 -15.12 -1.73
C ILE A 78 -4.86 -14.72 -0.72
N ALA A 79 -3.61 -14.77 -1.13
CA ALA A 79 -2.47 -14.31 -0.35
C ALA A 79 -1.61 -13.38 -1.21
N LEU A 80 -1.10 -12.32 -0.59
CA LEU A 80 -0.13 -11.42 -1.20
C LEU A 80 1.13 -11.51 -0.36
N CYS A 81 2.26 -11.70 -1.03
CA CYS A 81 3.57 -11.57 -0.41
C CYS A 81 4.32 -10.45 -1.14
N GLN A 82 4.87 -9.52 -0.38
CA GLN A 82 5.83 -8.52 -0.80
C GLN A 82 6.92 -8.51 0.27
N THR A 83 8.17 -8.76 -0.10
CA THR A 83 9.29 -8.64 0.83
C THR A 83 10.60 -8.47 0.07
N GLN A 84 11.55 -7.75 0.66
CA GLN A 84 12.94 -7.82 0.24
C GLN A 84 13.52 -9.14 0.74
N ALA A 85 14.05 -9.93 -0.18
CA ALA A 85 14.68 -11.21 0.13
C ALA A 85 15.98 -11.33 -0.67
N ASP A 86 17.01 -11.97 -0.13
CA ASP A 86 18.30 -12.09 -0.81
C ASP A 86 18.20 -12.93 -2.08
N ASN A 87 17.27 -13.90 -2.09
CA ASN A 87 17.01 -14.78 -3.22
C ASN A 87 15.55 -15.26 -3.25
N HIS A 88 15.20 -15.98 -4.33
CA HIS A 88 13.84 -16.47 -4.55
C HIS A 88 13.41 -17.53 -3.51
N ASP A 89 14.33 -18.36 -3.01
CA ASP A 89 13.99 -19.44 -2.07
C ASP A 89 13.62 -18.87 -0.69
N GLU A 90 14.32 -17.82 -0.24
CA GLU A 90 13.96 -17.07 0.95
C GLU A 90 12.59 -16.40 0.80
N TRP A 91 12.34 -15.75 -0.35
CA TRP A 91 11.05 -15.16 -0.66
C TRP A 91 9.93 -16.21 -0.67
N MET A 92 10.15 -17.36 -1.29
CA MET A 92 9.21 -18.49 -1.32
C MET A 92 8.91 -19.01 0.09
N THR A 93 9.91 -19.07 0.97
CA THR A 93 9.72 -19.42 2.38
C THR A 93 8.83 -18.40 3.10
N GLY A 94 8.97 -17.11 2.77
CA GLY A 94 8.07 -16.04 3.24
C GLY A 94 6.64 -16.21 2.73
N LEU A 95 6.46 -16.47 1.44
CA LEU A 95 5.14 -16.72 0.84
C LEU A 95 4.46 -17.94 1.49
N THR A 96 5.17 -19.05 1.66
CA THR A 96 4.62 -20.26 2.30
C THR A 96 4.13 -19.96 3.70
N ARG A 97 4.88 -19.21 4.52
CA ARG A 97 4.43 -18.77 5.85
C ARG A 97 3.14 -17.94 5.80
N ILE A 98 3.01 -17.02 4.85
CA ILE A 98 1.80 -16.22 4.67
C ILE A 98 0.62 -17.12 4.27
N VAL A 99 0.83 -18.02 3.31
CA VAL A 99 -0.19 -18.98 2.85
C VAL A 99 -0.63 -19.90 3.99
N ASP A 100 0.31 -20.43 4.76
CA ASP A 100 0.06 -21.27 5.94
C ASP A 100 -0.77 -20.53 6.99
N SER A 101 -0.46 -19.26 7.23
CA SER A 101 -1.26 -18.42 8.13
C SER A 101 -2.66 -18.12 7.57
N ALA A 102 -2.79 -17.94 6.26
CA ALA A 102 -4.05 -17.61 5.60
C ALA A 102 -5.08 -18.76 5.69
N TRP A 103 -4.64 -20.00 5.90
CA TRP A 103 -5.52 -21.13 6.19
C TRP A 103 -6.24 -21.00 7.53
N ASN A 104 -5.60 -20.36 8.50
CA ASN A 104 -6.15 -20.15 9.84
C ASN A 104 -7.04 -18.89 9.92
N ASN A 105 -7.05 -18.05 8.88
CA ASN A 105 -7.92 -16.87 8.84
C ASN A 105 -9.38 -17.31 8.66
N THR A 106 -10.23 -16.91 9.61
CA THR A 106 -11.66 -17.20 9.60
C THR A 106 -12.47 -15.91 9.37
N ARG A 107 -13.70 -16.06 8.86
CA ARG A 107 -14.62 -14.93 8.71
C ARG A 107 -14.96 -14.35 10.08
N GLU A 108 -15.09 -15.21 11.08
CA GLU A 108 -15.42 -14.87 12.46
C GLU A 108 -14.34 -13.97 13.08
N ALA A 109 -13.06 -14.30 12.87
CA ALA A 109 -11.95 -13.48 13.34
C ALA A 109 -11.93 -12.10 12.66
N SER A 110 -12.12 -12.05 11.34
CA SER A 110 -12.20 -10.78 10.60
C SER A 110 -13.38 -9.92 11.07
N VAL A 111 -14.55 -10.52 11.27
CA VAL A 111 -15.74 -9.83 11.78
C VAL A 111 -15.50 -9.33 13.21
N ALA A 112 -14.91 -10.14 14.08
CA ALA A 112 -14.57 -9.75 15.44
C ALA A 112 -13.59 -8.57 15.47
N TRP A 113 -12.56 -8.58 14.62
CA TRP A 113 -11.62 -7.46 14.51
C TRP A 113 -12.33 -6.18 14.05
N TRP A 114 -13.17 -6.26 13.01
CA TRP A 114 -13.93 -5.11 12.55
C TRP A 114 -14.88 -4.58 13.63
N HIS A 115 -15.58 -5.44 14.37
CA HIS A 115 -16.40 -5.00 15.50
C HIS A 115 -15.57 -4.24 16.53
N GLN A 116 -14.45 -4.81 16.99
CA GLN A 116 -13.55 -4.14 17.93
C GLN A 116 -13.04 -2.80 17.40
N TYR A 117 -12.73 -2.70 16.10
CA TYR A 117 -12.32 -1.45 15.47
C TYR A 117 -13.45 -0.41 15.47
N TRP A 118 -14.68 -0.80 15.11
CA TRP A 118 -15.84 0.09 15.07
C TRP A 118 -16.30 0.53 16.46
N ASP A 119 -16.22 -0.36 17.46
CA ASP A 119 -16.61 -0.09 18.85
C ASP A 119 -15.76 1.01 19.51
N ARG A 120 -14.57 1.31 18.98
CA ARG A 120 -13.71 2.40 19.48
C ARG A 120 -14.31 3.78 19.21
N SER A 121 -14.98 3.99 18.07
CA SER A 121 -15.49 5.31 17.69
C SER A 121 -16.47 5.27 16.51
N TYR A 122 -17.60 5.96 16.61
CA TYR A 122 -18.55 6.09 15.52
C TYR A 122 -19.27 7.43 15.58
N ILE A 123 -19.55 7.99 14.40
CA ILE A 123 -20.43 9.14 14.22
C ILE A 123 -21.53 8.71 13.26
N ILE A 124 -22.76 8.68 13.75
CA ILE A 124 -23.96 8.30 12.99
C ILE A 124 -24.95 9.44 13.17
N ILE A 125 -25.35 10.05 12.05
CA ILE A 125 -26.25 11.20 12.03
C ILE A 125 -27.28 10.93 10.93
N ASN A 126 -28.57 10.99 11.27
CA ASN A 126 -29.67 10.87 10.32
C ASN A 126 -29.54 9.68 9.34
N GLU A 127 -29.15 8.49 9.83
CA GLU A 127 -28.77 7.38 8.95
C GLU A 127 -29.86 6.91 7.98
N HIS A 128 -31.13 7.23 8.27
CA HIS A 128 -32.29 6.89 7.45
C HIS A 128 -32.72 7.96 6.44
N THR A 129 -32.13 9.17 6.45
CA THR A 129 -32.57 10.28 5.58
C THR A 129 -31.94 10.26 4.19
N GLY A 130 -30.88 9.47 4.00
CA GLY A 130 -30.23 9.30 2.70
C GLY A 130 -29.36 10.49 2.26
N SER A 131 -28.86 10.42 1.01
CA SER A 131 -27.75 11.25 0.53
C SER A 131 -28.05 12.74 0.37
N SER A 132 -29.30 13.18 0.41
CA SER A 132 -29.66 14.61 0.35
C SER A 132 -29.50 15.34 1.68
N ASP A 133 -29.42 14.62 2.80
CA ASP A 133 -29.24 15.22 4.13
C ASP A 133 -27.75 15.48 4.44
N LEU A 134 -27.44 16.68 4.94
CA LEU A 134 -26.06 17.07 5.27
C LEU A 134 -25.51 16.29 6.47
N GLY A 135 -26.35 15.98 7.47
CA GLY A 135 -25.97 15.18 8.62
C GLY A 135 -25.55 13.77 8.19
N TYR A 136 -26.38 13.12 7.36
CA TYR A 136 -26.07 11.83 6.75
C TYR A 136 -24.74 11.85 5.98
N GLN A 137 -24.49 12.88 5.17
CA GLN A 137 -23.24 13.00 4.41
C GLN A 137 -22.02 13.10 5.32
N VAL A 138 -22.10 13.87 6.41
CA VAL A 138 -21.01 14.01 7.40
C VAL A 138 -20.76 12.67 8.11
N GLY A 139 -21.82 12.03 8.63
CA GLY A 139 -21.71 10.73 9.28
C GLY A 139 -21.11 9.67 8.34
N LYS A 140 -21.63 9.57 7.11
CA LYS A 140 -21.11 8.65 6.08
C LYS A 140 -19.65 8.92 5.74
N SER A 141 -19.24 10.19 5.64
CA SER A 141 -17.85 10.56 5.32
C SER A 141 -16.90 10.13 6.44
N TYR A 142 -17.30 10.31 7.70
CA TYR A 142 -16.55 9.82 8.85
C TYR A 142 -16.39 8.29 8.81
N GLN A 143 -17.48 7.56 8.58
CA GLN A 143 -17.44 6.10 8.52
C GLN A 143 -16.59 5.60 7.33
N LEU A 144 -16.71 6.24 6.16
CA LEU A 144 -15.89 5.88 5.00
C LEU A 144 -14.40 6.12 5.26
N TRP A 145 -14.04 7.24 5.87
CA TRP A 145 -12.65 7.52 6.23
C TRP A 145 -12.10 6.49 7.22
N ARG A 146 -12.85 6.16 8.27
CA ARG A 146 -12.45 5.11 9.24
C ARG A 146 -12.29 3.75 8.57
N TYR A 147 -13.18 3.39 7.64
CA TYR A 147 -13.08 2.15 6.87
C TYR A 147 -11.79 2.10 6.05
N MET A 148 -11.48 3.19 5.33
CA MET A 148 -10.24 3.29 4.56
C MET A 148 -8.99 3.16 5.43
N MET A 149 -8.98 3.77 6.62
CA MET A 149 -7.87 3.60 7.58
C MET A 149 -7.79 2.17 8.12
N GLY A 150 -8.94 1.53 8.38
CA GLY A 150 -9.02 0.14 8.82
C GLY A 150 -8.46 -0.84 7.78
N CYS A 151 -8.73 -0.63 6.49
CA CYS A 151 -8.16 -1.43 5.41
C CYS A 151 -6.63 -1.40 5.36
N ASN A 152 -6.01 -0.34 5.91
CA ASN A 152 -4.57 -0.15 5.96
C ASN A 152 -3.95 -0.37 7.36
N ALA A 153 -4.75 -0.73 8.38
CA ALA A 153 -4.41 -0.64 9.81
C ALA A 153 -3.04 -1.21 10.20
N TYR A 154 -2.66 -2.34 9.58
CA TYR A 154 -1.42 -3.07 9.88
C TYR A 154 -0.51 -3.20 8.67
N SER A 155 -0.60 -2.25 7.73
CA SER A 155 0.32 -2.17 6.60
C SER A 155 1.74 -1.90 7.10
N GLU A 156 2.74 -2.46 6.44
CA GLU A 156 4.15 -2.15 6.71
C GLU A 156 4.46 -0.67 6.45
N TRP A 157 3.81 -0.11 5.42
CA TRP A 157 3.96 1.28 4.99
C TRP A 157 2.78 2.14 5.43
N PRO A 158 2.99 3.45 5.65
CA PRO A 158 1.91 4.33 6.04
C PRO A 158 0.81 4.39 4.98
N THR A 159 -0.45 4.48 5.42
CA THR A 159 -1.57 4.87 4.57
C THR A 159 -1.21 6.14 3.79
N LYS A 160 -1.39 6.08 2.48
CA LYS A 160 -1.13 7.20 1.57
C LYS A 160 -2.31 8.18 1.59
N PHE A 161 -2.01 9.48 1.70
CA PHE A 161 -3.01 10.57 1.67
C PHE A 161 -3.89 10.60 0.42
N ASN A 162 -3.42 10.06 -0.70
CA ASN A 162 -4.09 10.06 -2.00
C ASN A 162 -4.87 8.75 -2.27
N GLY A 163 -5.47 8.15 -1.24
CA GLY A 163 -6.44 7.04 -1.39
C GLY A 163 -6.11 5.74 -0.64
N GLY A 164 -5.07 5.71 0.20
CA GLY A 164 -4.63 4.49 0.88
C GLY A 164 -4.28 3.38 -0.11
N ILE A 165 -4.75 2.15 0.12
CA ILE A 165 -4.59 1.03 -0.84
C ILE A 165 -5.44 1.15 -2.11
N HIS A 166 -6.39 2.08 -2.19
CA HIS A 166 -7.31 2.17 -3.32
C HIS A 166 -6.76 3.11 -4.39
N THR A 167 -6.86 2.69 -5.65
CA THR A 167 -6.67 3.51 -6.84
C THR A 167 -7.90 3.43 -7.72
N PHE A 168 -8.02 4.35 -8.68
CA PHE A 168 -9.04 4.30 -9.72
C PHE A 168 -8.38 4.64 -11.06
N ASP A 169 -8.97 4.12 -12.14
CA ASP A 169 -8.45 4.39 -13.47
C ASP A 169 -8.63 5.89 -13.80
N PRO A 170 -7.52 6.64 -14.01
CA PRO A 170 -7.58 8.07 -14.25
C PRO A 170 -8.30 8.41 -15.55
N HIS A 171 -8.41 7.49 -16.51
CA HIS A 171 -9.14 7.70 -17.76
C HIS A 171 -10.59 8.15 -17.53
N PHE A 172 -11.25 7.60 -16.49
CA PHE A 172 -12.63 7.95 -16.16
C PHE A 172 -12.78 9.30 -15.44
N THR A 173 -11.69 9.88 -14.96
CA THR A 173 -11.68 11.22 -14.34
C THR A 173 -11.19 12.30 -15.30
N ASN A 174 -10.20 11.98 -16.12
CA ASN A 174 -9.65 12.86 -17.13
C ASN A 174 -9.10 12.01 -18.28
N ARG A 175 -9.83 11.97 -19.41
CA ARG A 175 -9.47 11.18 -20.58
C ARG A 175 -8.11 11.53 -21.20
N LYS A 176 -7.54 12.69 -20.88
CA LYS A 176 -6.19 13.08 -21.33
C LYS A 176 -5.06 12.40 -20.53
N MET A 177 -5.39 11.77 -19.41
CA MET A 177 -4.43 11.01 -18.60
C MET A 177 -4.26 9.61 -19.18
N SER A 178 -3.20 9.42 -19.97
CA SER A 178 -2.87 8.15 -20.62
C SER A 178 -2.06 7.23 -19.71
N PHE A 179 -2.47 7.07 -18.44
CA PHE A 179 -1.85 6.16 -17.49
C PHE A 179 -2.68 4.87 -17.34
N THR A 180 -2.12 3.88 -16.65
CA THR A 180 -2.79 2.62 -16.33
C THR A 180 -3.67 2.77 -15.07
N PRO A 181 -4.53 1.78 -14.75
CA PRO A 181 -5.29 1.77 -13.50
C PRO A 181 -4.46 1.73 -12.21
N ASP A 182 -3.15 1.47 -12.30
CA ASP A 182 -2.21 1.54 -11.18
C ASP A 182 -1.71 2.98 -10.90
N TYR A 183 -2.16 3.95 -11.70
CA TYR A 183 -1.79 5.34 -11.54
C TYR A 183 -2.20 5.91 -10.17
N ARG A 184 -1.30 6.74 -9.63
CA ARG A 184 -1.54 7.52 -8.43
C ARG A 184 -1.03 8.95 -8.63
N ARG A 185 -1.91 9.93 -8.41
CA ARG A 185 -1.53 11.36 -8.47
C ARG A 185 -0.53 11.66 -7.34
N TRP A 186 0.50 12.44 -7.65
CA TRP A 186 1.69 12.66 -6.78
C TRP A 186 2.58 11.42 -6.58
N GLY A 187 2.38 10.36 -7.36
CA GLY A 187 3.25 9.18 -7.40
C GLY A 187 2.94 8.12 -6.33
N GLY A 188 3.42 6.90 -6.58
CA GLY A 188 3.35 5.77 -5.65
C GLY A 188 4.29 5.89 -4.45
N GLY A 189 5.46 6.51 -4.65
CA GLY A 189 6.52 6.59 -3.64
C GLY A 189 6.36 7.72 -2.63
N THR A 190 5.68 8.81 -2.98
CA THR A 190 5.73 10.06 -2.21
C THR A 190 4.92 10.01 -0.91
N PHE A 191 5.50 10.59 0.13
CA PHE A 191 4.87 10.93 1.40
C PHE A 191 5.12 12.42 1.64
N THR A 192 4.03 13.20 1.73
CA THR A 192 4.09 14.64 1.93
C THR A 192 3.87 14.97 3.39
N VAL A 193 4.80 15.69 4.03
CA VAL A 193 4.75 16.02 5.46
C VAL A 193 3.51 16.84 5.80
N GLN A 194 3.03 17.72 4.92
CA GLN A 194 1.78 18.45 5.15
C GLN A 194 0.53 17.54 5.12
N ASN A 195 0.48 16.55 4.22
CA ASN A 195 -0.72 15.74 4.02
C ASN A 195 -0.80 14.52 4.93
N GLN A 196 0.33 13.86 5.22
CA GLN A 196 0.34 12.62 5.99
C GLN A 196 -0.27 12.78 7.39
N PRO A 197 0.06 13.81 8.19
CA PRO A 197 -0.52 14.00 9.52
C PRO A 197 -2.05 14.14 9.52
N LEU A 198 -2.66 14.62 8.42
CA LEU A 198 -4.12 14.72 8.29
C LEU A 198 -4.80 13.35 8.35
N LEU A 199 -4.10 12.26 8.00
CA LEU A 199 -4.59 10.90 8.17
C LEU A 199 -4.35 10.35 9.58
N TYR A 200 -3.28 10.76 10.26
CA TYR A 200 -2.84 10.10 11.49
C TYR A 200 -3.26 10.82 12.77
N TRP A 201 -3.39 12.15 12.77
CA TRP A 201 -3.85 12.88 13.96
C TRP A 201 -5.26 12.48 14.42
N PRO A 202 -6.25 12.26 13.51
CA PRO A 202 -7.58 11.87 13.96
C PRO A 202 -7.60 10.49 14.64
N LEU A 203 -6.63 9.61 14.37
CA LEU A 203 -6.55 8.27 14.99
C LEU A 203 -6.40 8.33 16.52
N LEU A 204 -5.78 9.37 17.06
CA LEU A 204 -5.72 9.59 18.52
C LEU A 204 -7.11 9.84 19.11
N ARG A 205 -7.97 10.58 18.38
CA ARG A 205 -9.32 10.89 18.83
C ARG A 205 -10.29 9.73 18.64
N SER A 206 -10.10 8.92 17.60
CA SER A 206 -10.93 7.72 17.37
C SER A 206 -10.47 6.50 18.17
N GLY A 207 -9.42 6.61 18.99
CA GLY A 207 -8.89 5.50 19.79
C GLY A 207 -8.08 4.47 19.01
N ASP A 208 -7.66 4.80 17.78
CA ASP A 208 -6.95 3.93 16.84
C ASP A 208 -5.43 4.11 16.89
N SER A 209 -4.88 4.26 18.10
CA SER A 209 -3.43 4.50 18.28
C SER A 209 -2.55 3.36 17.75
N ASP A 210 -3.05 2.12 17.73
CA ASP A 210 -2.37 0.96 17.17
C ASP A 210 -2.13 1.07 15.66
N VAL A 211 -3.05 1.72 14.93
CA VAL A 211 -2.95 1.97 13.48
C VAL A 211 -1.83 2.97 13.13
N MET A 212 -1.41 3.80 14.10
CA MET A 212 -0.36 4.80 13.87
C MET A 212 1.04 4.20 13.70
N ARG A 213 1.22 2.93 14.08
CA ARG A 213 2.54 2.27 14.10
C ARG A 213 3.27 2.34 12.76
N SER A 214 2.57 2.16 11.64
CA SER A 214 3.15 2.19 10.29
C SER A 214 3.82 3.53 9.97
N GLN A 215 3.27 4.65 10.46
CA GLN A 215 3.84 6.00 10.32
C GLN A 215 5.14 6.16 11.11
N PHE A 216 5.21 5.64 12.33
CA PHE A 216 6.42 5.72 13.16
C PHE A 216 7.52 4.79 12.63
N ASP A 217 7.16 3.56 12.28
CA ASP A 217 8.10 2.58 11.72
C ASP A 217 8.68 3.07 10.39
N PHE A 218 7.90 3.82 9.58
CA PHE A 218 8.40 4.49 8.39
C PHE A 218 9.54 5.46 8.70
N TYR A 219 9.34 6.46 9.57
CA TYR A 219 10.38 7.43 9.92
C TYR A 219 11.60 6.77 10.56
N LYS A 220 11.38 5.74 11.39
CA LYS A 220 12.47 4.94 11.96
C LYS A 220 13.33 4.31 10.87
N ARG A 221 12.74 3.67 9.85
CA ARG A 221 13.47 3.04 8.75
C ARG A 221 14.32 4.02 7.95
N ILE A 222 13.80 5.23 7.71
CA ILE A 222 14.47 6.23 6.86
C ILE A 222 15.40 7.19 7.62
N THR A 223 15.46 7.08 8.95
CA THR A 223 16.30 7.93 9.81
C THR A 223 17.79 7.92 9.40
N PRO A 224 18.42 6.75 9.08
CA PRO A 224 19.83 6.72 8.67
C PRO A 224 20.11 7.60 7.45
N ASN A 225 19.25 7.54 6.43
CA ASN A 225 19.37 8.38 5.24
C ASN A 225 19.22 9.86 5.59
N ALA A 226 18.21 10.21 6.39
CA ALA A 226 17.98 11.60 6.79
C ALA A 226 19.14 12.20 7.59
N MET A 227 19.83 11.41 8.42
CA MET A 227 21.04 11.84 9.12
C MET A 227 22.22 12.02 8.15
N LEU A 228 22.38 11.11 7.19
CA LEU A 228 23.42 11.20 6.18
C LEU A 228 23.26 12.47 5.32
N ILE A 229 22.03 12.75 4.87
CA ILE A 229 21.69 13.97 4.11
C ILE A 229 21.98 15.22 4.95
N ALA A 230 21.57 15.23 6.23
CA ALA A 230 21.80 16.34 7.12
C ALA A 230 23.30 16.65 7.31
N LYS A 231 24.10 15.60 7.52
CA LYS A 231 25.55 15.72 7.65
C LYS A 231 26.21 16.19 6.36
N ARG A 232 25.79 15.66 5.20
CA ARG A 232 26.39 15.97 3.91
C ARG A 232 26.14 17.40 3.45
N PHE A 233 24.90 17.87 3.52
CA PHE A 233 24.51 19.15 2.92
C PHE A 233 24.48 20.31 3.92
N PHE A 234 24.35 20.03 5.21
CA PHE A 234 24.20 21.07 6.23
C PHE A 234 25.24 20.96 7.36
N ASP A 235 26.10 19.94 7.36
CA ASP A 235 27.11 19.67 8.38
C ASP A 235 26.54 19.56 9.82
N VAL A 236 25.30 19.09 9.96
CA VAL A 236 24.64 18.93 11.26
C VAL A 236 24.49 17.46 11.65
N ASN A 237 24.62 17.17 12.95
CA ASN A 237 24.35 15.85 13.52
C ASN A 237 22.89 15.75 13.98
N ALA A 238 21.97 15.81 13.02
CA ALA A 238 20.52 15.73 13.23
C ALA A 238 19.86 15.03 12.04
N THR A 239 18.57 14.71 12.12
CA THR A 239 17.79 14.25 10.96
C THR A 239 17.27 15.42 10.15
N HIS A 240 17.39 15.37 8.83
CA HIS A 240 16.73 16.32 7.92
C HIS A 240 15.77 15.57 6.99
N PHE A 241 14.46 15.79 7.17
CA PHE A 241 13.41 15.29 6.28
C PHE A 241 12.89 16.44 5.41
N SER A 242 12.82 16.24 4.09
CA SER A 242 12.18 17.19 3.18
C SER A 242 10.66 17.09 3.22
N GLU A 243 9.97 18.09 2.67
CA GLU A 243 8.49 18.12 2.59
C GLU A 243 7.94 16.89 1.84
N GLN A 244 8.58 16.52 0.73
CA GLN A 244 8.23 15.36 -0.07
C GLN A 244 9.36 14.35 -0.03
N ILE A 245 9.11 13.22 0.61
CA ILE A 245 10.05 12.10 0.74
C ILE A 245 9.47 10.84 0.14
N ASP A 246 10.31 9.97 -0.40
CA ASP A 246 9.90 8.64 -0.86
C ASP A 246 10.10 7.55 0.21
N ASN A 247 9.96 6.28 -0.19
CA ASN A 247 10.14 5.13 0.70
C ASN A 247 11.56 4.98 1.28
N SER A 248 12.57 5.64 0.70
CA SER A 248 13.95 5.71 1.20
C SER A 248 14.18 6.91 2.12
N GLY A 249 13.26 7.89 2.16
CA GLY A 249 13.40 9.14 2.89
C GLY A 249 14.17 10.24 2.14
N LEU A 250 14.62 9.97 0.92
CA LEU A 250 15.20 10.99 0.05
C LEU A 250 14.11 11.88 -0.53
N SER A 251 14.50 13.12 -0.86
CA SER A 251 13.59 14.05 -1.52
C SER A 251 13.15 13.47 -2.86
N ASN A 252 11.90 13.70 -3.21
CA ASN A 252 11.47 13.33 -4.55
C ASN A 252 12.03 14.27 -5.61
N VAL A 253 12.26 13.74 -6.82
CA VAL A 253 12.97 14.43 -7.92
C VAL A 253 12.09 14.68 -9.15
N PHE A 254 10.77 14.51 -9.02
CA PHE A 254 9.81 14.73 -10.10
C PHE A 254 9.12 16.09 -10.06
#